data_AF-A0A699ZD33-F1
#
_entry.id   AF-A0A699ZD33-F1
#
_cell.length_a   1.000
_cell.length_b   1.000
_cell.length_c   1.000
_cell.angle_alpha   90.00
_cell.angle_beta   90.00
_cell.angle_gamma   90.00
#
_symmetry.space_group_name_H-M   'P 1'
#
loop_
_entity.id
_entity.type
_entity.pdbx_description
1 polymer ?
#
loop_
_entity_poly.entity_id
_entity_poly.type
_entity_poly.pdbx_seq_one_letter_code
_entity_poly.pdbx_strand_id
1 'polypeptide(L)'
;MMRQAGRYQKSYRELAKKHPGFRERSETTELIVEISLQPWNSFKPDGVILFSDILTPLPALGVPFEIDDHKGPLIDVPIRTMDQ
;
A
#
# COMPACT_ATOMS: atom_id res chain seq x y z
N MET A 1 -13.18 -1.02 -14.57
CA MET A 1 -11.83 -1.09 -13.97
C MET A 1 -11.99 -1.01 -12.46
N MET A 2 -11.73 -2.10 -11.70
CA MET A 2 -11.98 -2.12 -10.24
C MET A 2 -10.76 -1.73 -9.38
N ARG A 3 -9.56 -1.60 -9.97
CA ARG A 3 -8.37 -1.09 -9.28
C ARG A 3 -7.80 0.08 -10.07
N GLN A 4 -7.64 1.23 -9.42
CA GLN A 4 -7.04 2.42 -10.03
C GLN A 4 -5.51 2.28 -10.06
N ALA A 5 -4.84 2.21 -8.91
CA ALA A 5 -3.38 2.04 -8.84
C ALA A 5 -3.00 0.57 -8.55
N GLY A 6 -1.98 0.05 -9.24
CA GLY A 6 -1.43 -1.26 -8.91
C GLY A 6 -0.86 -2.06 -10.09
N ARG A 7 -0.61 -3.35 -9.84
CA ARG A 7 0.18 -4.28 -10.68
C ARG A 7 -0.25 -4.40 -12.13
N TYR A 8 -1.48 -4.03 -12.49
CA TYR A 8 -1.92 -4.05 -13.88
C TYR A 8 -1.22 -2.98 -14.74
N GLN A 9 -0.82 -1.84 -14.15
CA GLN A 9 -0.12 -0.78 -14.85
C GLN A 9 1.38 -1.06 -14.96
N LYS A 10 1.95 -0.80 -16.14
CA LYS A 10 3.41 -0.93 -16.36
C LYS A 10 4.20 0.06 -15.49
N SER A 11 3.74 1.30 -15.39
CA SER A 11 4.31 2.35 -14.53
C SER A 11 4.46 1.88 -13.08
N TYR A 12 3.40 1.34 -12.49
CA TYR A 12 3.44 0.76 -11.15
C TYR A 12 4.48 -0.36 -11.04
N ARG A 13 4.51 -1.31 -11.98
CA ARG A 13 5.45 -2.43 -11.94
C ARG A 13 6.91 -1.99 -12.02
N GLU A 14 7.23 -0.99 -12.85
CA GLU A 14 8.60 -0.47 -12.94
C GLU A 14 9.00 0.31 -11.68
N LEU A 15 8.09 1.09 -11.08
CA LEU A 15 8.32 1.74 -9.79
C LEU A 15 8.53 0.69 -8.68
N ALA A 16 7.71 -0.36 -8.66
CA ALA A 16 7.80 -1.44 -7.69
C ALA A 16 9.13 -2.22 -7.75
N LYS A 17 9.78 -2.29 -8.93
CA LYS A 17 11.13 -2.86 -9.04
C LYS A 17 12.21 -1.97 -8.40
N LYS A 18 12.02 -0.65 -8.42
CA LYS A 18 12.96 0.32 -7.83
C LYS A 18 12.79 0.44 -6.31
N HIS A 19 11.54 0.37 -5.85
CA HIS A 19 11.16 0.43 -4.45
C HIS A 19 10.48 -0.89 -4.08
N PRO A 20 11.22 -1.98 -3.82
CA PRO A 20 10.65 -3.32 -3.67
C PRO A 20 9.70 -3.41 -2.48
N GLY A 21 10.00 -2.70 -1.38
CA GLY A 21 9.19 -2.72 -0.16
C GLY A 21 7.80 -2.14 -0.38
N PHE A 22 6.75 -2.92 -0.06
CA PHE A 22 5.39 -2.40 -0.14
C PHE A 22 5.16 -1.24 0.85
N ARG A 23 5.63 -1.41 2.09
CA ARG A 23 5.51 -0.37 3.13
C ARG A 23 6.20 0.92 2.72
N GLU A 24 7.40 0.84 2.14
CA GLU A 24 8.11 2.01 1.58
C GLU A 24 7.22 2.78 0.60
N ARG A 25 6.59 2.09 -0.36
CA ARG A 25 5.71 2.71 -1.36
C ARG A 25 4.40 3.26 -0.78
N SER A 26 3.88 2.67 0.30
CA SER A 26 2.61 3.08 0.93
C SER A 26 2.79 4.08 2.08
N GLU A 27 4.02 4.34 2.52
CA GLU A 27 4.32 5.23 3.66
C GLU A 27 5.22 6.42 3.27
N THR A 28 5.87 6.40 2.09
CA THR A 28 6.65 7.53 1.56
C THR A 28 5.75 8.46 0.74
N THR A 29 5.59 9.72 1.17
CA THR A 29 4.64 10.68 0.58
C THR A 29 4.85 10.87 -0.92
N GLU A 30 6.08 10.99 -1.39
CA GLU A 30 6.42 11.20 -2.80
C GLU A 30 5.96 10.00 -3.66
N LEU A 31 6.22 8.78 -3.18
CA LEU A 31 5.81 7.54 -3.86
C LEU A 31 4.29 7.38 -3.86
N ILE A 32 3.63 7.71 -2.75
CA ILE A 32 2.16 7.67 -2.63
C ILE A 32 1.51 8.59 -3.65
N VAL A 33 1.99 9.84 -3.75
CA VAL A 33 1.46 10.83 -4.71
C VAL A 33 1.68 10.34 -6.14
N GLU A 34 2.89 9.88 -6.47
CA GLU A 34 3.19 9.36 -7.80
C GLU A 34 2.26 8.21 -8.17
N ILE A 35 2.17 7.18 -7.31
CA ILE A 35 1.38 5.97 -7.55
C ILE A 35 -0.12 6.30 -7.68
N SER A 36 -0.64 7.14 -6.77
CA SER A 36 -2.06 7.53 -6.77
C SER A 36 -2.46 8.24 -8.07
N LEU A 37 -1.55 9.03 -8.67
CA LEU A 37 -1.82 9.81 -9.88
C LEU A 37 -1.59 9.05 -11.20
N GLN A 38 -0.89 7.89 -11.21
CA GLN A 38 -0.68 7.09 -12.43
C GLN A 38 -1.96 6.76 -13.23
N PRO A 39 -3.08 6.36 -12.59
CA PRO A 39 -4.33 6.06 -13.29
C PRO A 39 -4.95 7.32 -13.87
N TRP A 40 -4.85 8.44 -13.15
CA TRP A 40 -5.32 9.73 -13.63
C TRP A 40 -4.52 10.25 -14.82
N ASN A 41 -3.21 10.06 -14.81
CA ASN A 41 -2.36 10.40 -15.95
C ASN A 41 -2.68 9.58 -17.21
N SER A 42 -3.11 8.33 -17.04
CA SER A 42 -3.39 7.41 -18.15
C SER A 42 -4.82 7.50 -18.69
N PHE A 43 -5.81 7.71 -17.82
CA PHE A 43 -7.24 7.53 -18.18
C PHE A 43 -8.14 8.70 -17.79
N LYS A 44 -7.65 9.68 -17.03
CA LYS A 44 -8.43 10.85 -16.56
C LYS A 44 -9.81 10.49 -15.95
N PRO A 45 -9.87 9.58 -14.96
CA PRO A 45 -11.12 9.27 -14.27
C PRO A 45 -11.57 10.45 -13.40
N ASP A 46 -12.86 10.46 -13.04
CA ASP A 46 -13.48 11.53 -12.24
C ASP A 46 -13.02 11.58 -10.77
N GLY A 47 -12.28 10.56 -10.32
CA GLY A 47 -11.81 10.47 -8.95
C GLY A 47 -10.51 9.70 -8.84
N VAL A 48 -9.73 10.02 -7.81
CA VAL A 48 -8.46 9.40 -7.46
C VAL A 48 -8.53 8.87 -6.04
N ILE A 49 -8.18 7.60 -5.85
CA ILE A 49 -8.09 6.95 -4.55
C ILE A 49 -6.64 6.99 -4.08
N LEU A 50 -6.44 7.38 -2.81
CA LEU A 50 -5.14 7.38 -2.14
C LEU A 50 -4.53 5.97 -2.15
N PHE A 51 -3.28 5.86 -2.59
CA PHE A 51 -2.48 4.66 -2.42
C PHE A 51 -1.97 4.57 -0.97
N SER A 52 -2.62 3.74 -0.17
CA SER A 52 -2.23 3.41 1.21
C SER A 52 -2.60 1.96 1.50
N ASP A 53 -1.96 1.36 2.50
CA ASP A 53 -2.49 0.13 3.10
C ASP A 53 -3.58 0.48 4.13
N ILE A 54 -4.52 -0.44 4.36
CA ILE A 54 -5.55 -0.28 5.39
C ILE A 54 -5.00 -0.51 6.80
N LEU A 55 -3.87 -1.22 6.92
CA LEU A 55 -3.21 -1.54 8.18
C LEU A 55 -2.17 -0.49 8.59
N THR A 56 -1.91 0.52 7.75
CA THR A 56 -1.00 1.64 8.07
C THR A 56 -1.22 2.26 9.46
N PRO A 57 -2.45 2.35 10.01
CA PRO A 57 -2.66 2.87 11.37
C PRO A 57 -2.20 1.93 12.50
N LEU A 58 -2.09 0.62 12.27
CA LEU A 58 -1.86 -0.38 13.32
C LEU A 58 -0.59 -0.15 14.16
N PRO A 59 0.57 0.20 13.58
CA PRO A 59 1.77 0.47 14.39
C PRO A 59 1.57 1.62 15.37
N ALA A 60 0.79 2.65 14.99
CA ALA A 60 0.45 3.76 15.88
C ALA A 60 -0.50 3.35 17.02
N LEU A 61 -1.24 2.26 16.84
CA LEU A 61 -2.09 1.64 17.85
C LEU A 61 -1.35 0.57 18.68
N GLY A 62 -0.03 0.40 18.49
CA GLY A 62 0.77 -0.59 19.21
C GLY A 62 0.72 -2.00 18.63
N VAL A 63 0.16 -2.19 17.43
CA VAL A 63 0.10 -3.48 16.74
C VAL A 63 1.09 -3.47 15.57
N PRO A 64 2.32 -3.98 15.76
CA PRO A 64 3.29 -4.09 14.66
C PRO A 64 2.84 -5.15 13.65
N PHE A 65 3.12 -4.89 12.38
CA PHE A 65 2.91 -5.86 11.31
C PHE A 65 3.98 -5.72 10.24
N GLU A 66 4.27 -6.82 9.58
CA GLU A 66 5.15 -6.89 8.41
C GLU A 66 4.33 -7.24 7.17
N ILE A 67 4.87 -6.97 5.98
CA ILE A 67 4.24 -7.37 4.73
C ILE A 67 5.15 -8.35 4.01
N ASP A 68 4.68 -9.59 3.88
CA ASP A 68 5.27 -10.61 3.03
C ASP A 68 4.66 -10.53 1.62
N ASP A 69 5.49 -10.53 0.59
CA ASP A 69 5.05 -10.36 -0.81
C ASP A 69 4.10 -11.47 -1.30
N HIS A 70 4.12 -12.64 -0.66
CA HIS A 70 3.31 -13.80 -1.02
C HIS A 70 2.15 -14.04 -0.05
N LYS A 71 2.37 -13.86 1.24
CA LYS A 71 1.40 -14.14 2.31
C LYS A 71 0.58 -12.91 2.70
N GLY A 72 1.02 -11.70 2.33
CA GLY A 72 0.39 -10.45 2.73
C GLY A 72 0.82 -10.02 4.14
N PRO A 73 -0.05 -9.28 4.87
CA PRO A 73 0.31 -8.76 6.17
C PRO A 73 0.43 -9.87 7.23
N LEU A 74 1.53 -9.83 7.97
CA LEU A 74 1.85 -10.75 9.06
C LEU A 74 1.84 -9.97 10.37
N ILE A 75 0.97 -10.37 11.30
CA ILE A 75 0.94 -9.86 12.68
C ILE A 75 1.58 -10.93 13.56
N ASP A 76 2.72 -10.62 14.17
CA ASP A 76 3.52 -11.58 14.94
C ASP A 76 2.79 -12.03 16.23
N VAL A 77 2.17 -11.07 16.93
CA VAL A 77 1.42 -11.32 18.17
C VAL A 77 -0.04 -10.88 17.98
N PRO A 78 -0.93 -11.76 17.48
CA PRO A 78 -2.34 -11.44 17.37
C PRO A 78 -2.97 -11.19 18.75
N ILE A 79 -3.93 -10.27 18.82
CA ILE A 79 -4.73 -10.04 20.03
C ILE A 79 -5.66 -11.25 20.23
N ARG A 80 -5.59 -11.88 21.41
CA ARG A 80 -6.35 -13.08 21.78
C ARG A 80 -7.05 -12.97 23.13
N THR A 81 -6.68 -12.01 23.96
CA THR A 81 -7.26 -11.76 25.28
C THR A 81 -7.66 -10.30 25.42
N MET A 82 -8.47 -9.99 26.45
CA MET A 82 -8.88 -8.62 26.76
C MET A 82 -7.76 -7.77 27.37
N ASP A 83 -6.77 -8.41 27.98
CA ASP A 83 -5.67 -7.74 28.70
C ASP A 83 -4.48 -7.36 27.79
N GLN A 84 -4.47 -7.86 26.54
CA GLN A 84 -3.52 -7.43 25.51
C GLN A 84 -3.92 -6.08 24.93
#